data_AF-A0A8J5FR60-F1
#
_entry.id   AF-A0A8J5FR60-F1
#
_cell.length_a   1.000
_cell.length_b   1.000
_cell.length_c   1.000
_cell.angle_alpha   90.00
_cell.angle_beta   90.00
_cell.angle_gamma   90.00
#
_symmetry.space_group_name_H-M   'P 1'
#
loop_
_entity.id
_entity.type
_entity.pdbx_description
1 polymer ?
#
loop_
_entity_poly.entity_id
_entity_poly.type
_entity_poly.pdbx_seq_one_letter_code
_entity_poly.pdbx_strand_id
1 'polypeptide(L)'
;MPGTTTEKLVANINYACGSGLADCRVIQKGGPCYSTDIIKVANYAMNAYYYGAGHEDFNCYFDGSGHIVYDDPTYEGCVYP
;
A
#
# COMPACT_ATOMS: atom_id res chain seq x y z
N MET A 1 -5.17 3.28 -8.40
CA MET A 1 -4.55 2.29 -9.32
C MET A 1 -5.57 1.76 -10.35
N PRO A 2 -6.03 2.57 -11.32
CA PRO A 2 -6.92 2.06 -12.36
C PRO A 2 -6.12 1.19 -13.34
N GLY A 3 -6.47 -0.08 -13.51
CA GLY A 3 -5.88 -0.96 -14.52
C GLY A 3 -4.70 -1.84 -14.07
N THR A 4 -4.33 -1.82 -12.79
CA THR A 4 -3.35 -2.77 -12.23
C THR A 4 -4.01 -4.13 -12.00
N THR A 5 -3.36 -5.23 -12.42
CA THR A 5 -3.89 -6.58 -12.21
C THR A 5 -3.74 -7.02 -10.75
N THR A 6 -4.59 -7.94 -10.31
CA THR A 6 -4.53 -8.52 -8.96
C THR A 6 -3.14 -9.09 -8.65
N GLU A 7 -2.48 -9.72 -9.63
CA GLU A 7 -1.13 -10.28 -9.46
C GLU A 7 -0.10 -9.18 -9.14
N LYS A 8 -0.17 -8.04 -9.83
CA LYS A 8 0.70 -6.89 -9.54
C LYS A 8 0.42 -6.30 -8.16
N LEU A 9 -0.84 -6.22 -7.75
CA LEU A 9 -1.21 -5.75 -6.41
C LEU A 9 -0.64 -6.66 -5.32
N VAL A 10 -0.75 -7.99 -5.48
CA VAL A 10 -0.16 -8.97 -4.57
C VAL A 10 1.36 -8.83 -4.52
N ALA A 11 2.02 -8.64 -5.67
CA ALA A 11 3.47 -8.44 -5.73
C ALA A 11 3.90 -7.18 -4.99
N ASN A 12 3.18 -6.07 -5.16
CA ASN A 12 3.46 -4.82 -4.45
C ASN A 12 3.29 -4.95 -2.94
N ILE A 13 2.23 -5.62 -2.49
CA ILE A 13 2.01 -5.91 -1.06
C ILE A 13 3.18 -6.71 -0.52
N ASN A 14 3.55 -7.82 -1.18
CA ASN A 14 4.64 -8.67 -0.73
C ASN A 14 5.97 -7.93 -0.69
N TYR A 15 6.25 -7.08 -1.67
CA TYR A 15 7.44 -6.24 -1.71
C TYR A 15 7.49 -5.24 -0.55
N ALA A 16 6.41 -4.46 -0.37
CA ALA A 16 6.30 -3.48 0.71
C ALA A 16 6.44 -4.14 2.09
N CYS A 17 5.68 -5.21 2.34
CA CYS A 17 5.72 -5.93 3.61
C CYS A 17 7.04 -6.67 3.85
N GLY A 18 7.64 -7.21 2.79
CA GLY A 18 8.92 -7.93 2.86
C GLY A 18 10.13 -7.03 3.08
N SER A 19 10.03 -5.74 2.70
CA SER A 19 11.11 -4.75 2.89
C SER A 19 11.39 -4.45 4.37
N GLY A 20 10.43 -4.70 5.26
CA GLY A 20 10.50 -4.31 6.67
C GLY A 20 10.26 -2.81 6.93
N LEU A 21 9.99 -2.02 5.88
CA LEU A 21 9.73 -0.58 5.97
C LEU A 21 8.23 -0.24 6.09
N ALA A 22 7.35 -1.21 5.84
CA ALA A 22 5.91 -1.06 5.96
C ALA A 22 5.34 -1.94 7.08
N ASP A 23 4.51 -1.38 7.98
CA ASP A 23 3.79 -2.18 8.97
C ASP A 23 2.54 -2.83 8.35
N CYS A 24 2.71 -3.99 7.75
CA CYS A 24 1.60 -4.73 7.16
C CYS A 24 0.75 -5.50 8.16
N ARG A 25 1.05 -5.49 9.48
CA ARG A 25 0.23 -6.23 10.46
C ARG A 25 -1.19 -5.68 10.54
N VAL A 26 -1.37 -4.39 10.24
CA VAL A 26 -2.68 -3.74 10.35
C VAL A 26 -3.64 -4.08 9.20
N ILE A 27 -3.12 -4.48 8.04
CA ILE A 27 -3.92 -4.88 6.87
C ILE A 27 -4.16 -6.40 6.80
N GLN A 28 -3.54 -7.17 7.70
CA GLN A 28 -3.79 -8.61 7.80
C GLN A 28 -5.12 -8.90 8.49
N LYS A 29 -5.64 -10.12 8.31
CA LYS A 29 -6.91 -10.54 8.93
C LYS A 29 -6.89 -10.33 10.44
N GLY A 30 -7.84 -9.54 10.94
CA GLY A 30 -7.94 -9.16 12.36
C GLY A 30 -7.20 -7.86 12.73
N GLY A 31 -6.52 -7.23 11.77
CA GLY A 31 -5.95 -5.90 11.92
C GLY A 31 -6.97 -4.78 11.69
N PRO A 32 -6.71 -3.56 12.20
CA PRO A 32 -7.64 -2.44 12.12
C PRO A 32 -7.88 -1.90 10.71
N CYS A 33 -6.96 -2.16 9.78
CA CYS A 33 -7.04 -1.79 8.37
C CYS A 33 -7.33 -2.99 7.45
N TYR A 34 -7.80 -4.10 8.01
CA TYR A 34 -8.14 -5.28 7.22
C TYR A 34 -9.25 -4.95 6.22
N SER A 35 -9.03 -5.28 4.94
CA SER A 35 -10.06 -5.17 3.91
C SER A 35 -10.05 -6.40 3.01
N THR A 36 -11.22 -6.79 2.53
CA THR A 36 -11.37 -7.79 1.47
C THR A 36 -11.09 -7.22 0.09
N ASP A 37 -11.02 -5.89 -0.04
CA ASP A 37 -10.62 -5.21 -1.26
C ASP A 37 -9.09 -5.13 -1.33
N ILE A 38 -8.52 -5.88 -2.27
CA ILE A 38 -7.07 -5.95 -2.45
C ILE A 38 -6.46 -4.62 -2.90
N ILE A 39 -7.23 -3.73 -3.54
CA ILE A 39 -6.76 -2.41 -3.92
C ILE A 39 -6.52 -1.57 -2.66
N LYS A 40 -7.43 -1.62 -1.68
CA LYS A 40 -7.26 -0.93 -0.39
C LYS A 40 -6.03 -1.44 0.37
N VAL A 41 -5.86 -2.76 0.41
CA VAL A 41 -4.71 -3.43 1.06
C VAL A 41 -3.39 -3.04 0.37
N ALA A 42 -3.36 -3.03 -0.97
CA ALA A 42 -2.18 -2.65 -1.74
C ALA A 42 -1.84 -1.17 -1.57
N ASN A 43 -2.81 -0.28 -1.66
CA ASN A 43 -2.61 1.15 -1.44
C ASN A 43 -1.97 1.41 -0.06
N TYR A 44 -2.49 0.76 1.00
CA TYR A 44 -1.93 0.94 2.34
C TYR A 44 -0.48 0.45 2.42
N ALA A 45 -0.20 -0.76 1.96
CA ALA A 45 1.14 -1.34 2.01
C ALA A 45 2.15 -0.47 1.24
N MET A 46 1.77 -0.02 0.05
CA MET A 46 2.61 0.82 -0.80
C MET A 46 2.83 2.21 -0.20
N ASN A 47 1.81 2.81 0.40
CA ASN A 47 1.95 4.09 1.10
C ASN A 47 2.85 3.95 2.33
N ALA A 48 2.63 2.93 3.17
CA ALA A 48 3.49 2.65 4.31
C ALA A 48 4.96 2.44 3.91
N TYR A 49 5.21 1.75 2.80
CA TYR A 49 6.56 1.61 2.24
C TYR A 49 7.13 2.96 1.78
N TYR A 50 6.35 3.76 1.05
CA TYR A 50 6.79 5.08 0.60
C TYR A 50 7.26 5.96 1.76
N TYR A 51 6.50 5.97 2.86
CA TYR A 51 6.87 6.70 4.07
C TYR A 51 8.11 6.11 4.76
N GLY A 52 8.16 4.78 4.92
CA GLY A 52 9.30 4.10 5.53
C GLY A 52 10.59 4.17 4.71
N ALA A 53 10.50 4.31 3.39
CA ALA A 53 11.63 4.35 2.46
C ALA A 53 12.16 5.77 2.18
N GLY A 54 11.61 6.80 2.83
CA GLY A 54 12.13 8.17 2.75
C GLY A 54 11.33 9.13 1.87
N HIS A 55 10.14 8.73 1.40
CA HIS A 55 9.21 9.59 0.63
C HIS A 55 9.78 10.17 -0.67
N GLU A 56 10.74 9.48 -1.29
CA GLU A 56 11.21 9.86 -2.62
C GLU A 56 10.29 9.32 -3.72
N ASP A 57 10.11 10.09 -4.80
CA ASP A 57 9.21 9.73 -5.92
C ASP A 57 9.45 8.32 -6.47
N PHE A 58 10.72 7.87 -6.48
CA PHE A 58 11.07 6.53 -6.97
C PHE A 58 10.51 5.40 -6.09
N ASN A 59 10.28 5.65 -4.79
CA ASN A 59 9.68 4.67 -3.88
C ASN A 59 8.19 4.43 -4.17
N CYS A 60 7.55 5.32 -4.94
CA CYS A 60 6.17 5.15 -5.40
C CYS A 60 6.07 4.48 -6.78
N TYR A 61 7.19 4.14 -7.45
CA TYR A 61 7.16 3.63 -8.81
C TYR A 61 6.45 2.27 -8.94
N PHE A 62 6.76 1.30 -8.07
CA PHE A 62 6.16 -0.04 -8.04
C PHE A 62 5.89 -0.64 -9.45
N ASP A 63 6.90 -0.69 -10.30
CA ASP A 63 6.80 -1.17 -11.70
C ASP A 63 5.69 -0.46 -12.52
N GLY A 64 5.60 0.87 -12.36
CA GLY A 64 4.64 1.73 -13.02
C GLY A 64 3.19 1.59 -12.53
N SER A 65 2.96 0.88 -11.42
CA SER A 65 1.62 0.68 -10.86
C SER A 65 1.28 1.62 -9.71
N GLY A 66 2.29 2.19 -9.05
CA GLY A 66 2.09 3.18 -8.00
C GLY A 66 1.95 4.58 -8.57
N HIS A 67 1.08 5.37 -7.94
CA HIS A 67 0.89 6.78 -8.23
C HIS A 67 0.78 7.52 -6.90
N ILE A 68 1.55 8.59 -6.73
CA ILE A 68 1.38 9.51 -5.60
C ILE A 68 0.04 10.20 -5.80
N VAL A 69 -0.89 9.98 -4.87
CA VAL A 69 -2.18 10.63 -4.86
C VAL A 69 -2.17 11.59 -3.67
N TYR A 70 -2.49 12.86 -3.92
CA TYR A 70 -2.51 13.91 -2.88
C TYR A 70 -3.86 14.01 -2.16
N ASP A 71 -4.88 13.30 -2.66
CA ASP A 71 -6.18 13.18 -2.00
C ASP A 71 -6.09 12.16 -0.87
N ASP A 72 -6.56 12.55 0.32
CA ASP A 72 -6.57 11.72 1.53
C ASP A 72 -7.34 10.41 1.25
N PRO A 73 -6.64 9.25 1.19
CA PRO A 73 -7.26 7.97 0.83
C PRO A 73 -7.98 7.34 2.02
N THR A 74 -8.13 8.06 3.15
CA THR A 74 -8.80 7.54 4.35
C THR A 74 -10.18 7.00 4.00
N TYR A 75 -10.32 5.69 4.16
CA TYR A 75 -11.57 4.97 4.05
C TYR A 75 -11.81 4.26 5.38
N GLU A 76 -13.01 4.42 5.94
CA GLU A 76 -13.54 3.58 7.04
C GLU A 76 -12.59 3.36 8.23
N GLY A 77 -11.96 4.41 8.75
CA GLY A 77 -11.17 4.34 9.99
C GLY A 77 -9.77 3.72 9.85
N CYS A 78 -9.35 3.37 8.63
CA CYS A 78 -7.95 3.07 8.34
C CYS A 78 -7.19 4.36 7.99
N VAL A 79 -6.33 4.80 8.91
CA VAL A 79 -5.45 5.95 8.70
C VAL A 79 -4.19 5.47 8.00
N TYR A 80 -3.92 6.03 6.83
CA TYR A 80 -2.70 5.80 6.09
C TYR A 80 -1.56 6.57 6.79
N PRO A 81 -0.34 5.98 6.90
CA PRO A 81 0.81 6.69 7.45
C PRO A 81 1.24 7.88 6.60
#